data_AF-X0TEL8-F1
#
_entry.id   AF-X0TEL8-F1
#
_cell.length_a   1.000
_cell.length_b   1.000
_cell.length_c   1.000
_cell.angle_alpha   90.00
_cell.angle_beta   90.00
_cell.angle_gamma   90.00
#
_symmetry.space_group_name_H-M   'P 1'
#
loop_
_entity.id
_entity.type
_entity.pdbx_description
1 polymer ?
#
loop_
_entity_poly.entity_id
_entity_poly.type
_entity_poly.pdbx_seq_one_letter_code
_entity_poly.pdbx_strand_id
1 'polypeptide(L)'
;AVRNRRVFDAFVPISTNGGVNLWIGNNPKATGAYNYPTSRTNPLYMTEGELERDRLGREFGWYFIRNERARFLMLAVPKFVYTYGSDISAFQLEGIPRGVEPAVSARSFAARLAQSYYALIWLGFLWALVKFRNRVFSPSPGGGAPLAALLVWPVGLTLVYLVFFGAGRFHLPMVPFIAALAGAAAVGPKESF
;
A
#
# COMPACT_ATOMS: atom_id res chain seq x y z
N ALA A 1 13.21 16.84 -10.45
CA ALA A 1 13.13 18.12 -9.72
C ALA A 1 13.32 19.38 -10.61
N VAL A 2 14.43 19.56 -11.34
CA VAL A 2 14.71 20.80 -12.12
C VAL A 2 13.60 21.13 -13.14
N ARG A 3 13.10 20.13 -13.88
CA ARG A 3 11.98 20.32 -14.83
C ARG A 3 10.69 20.76 -14.16
N ASN A 4 10.33 20.17 -13.01
CA ASN A 4 9.10 20.54 -12.30
C ASN A 4 9.21 21.94 -11.69
N ARG A 5 10.39 22.33 -11.19
CA ARG A 5 10.62 23.68 -10.66
C ARG A 5 10.43 24.77 -11.72
N ARG A 6 10.78 24.48 -12.98
CA ARG A 6 10.57 25.41 -14.12
C ARG A 6 9.12 25.52 -14.59
N VAL A 7 8.27 24.55 -14.26
CA VAL A 7 6.87 24.50 -14.70
C VAL A 7 5.91 24.99 -13.62
N PHE A 8 6.23 24.72 -12.34
CA PHE A 8 5.37 25.02 -11.20
C PHE A 8 5.86 26.18 -10.32
N ASP A 9 7.03 26.76 -10.63
CA ASP A 9 7.73 27.75 -9.79
C ASP A 9 7.87 27.35 -8.30
N ALA A 10 7.83 26.03 -8.03
CA ALA A 10 7.87 25.44 -6.70
C ALA A 10 8.74 24.19 -6.66
N PHE A 11 9.27 23.85 -5.47
CA PHE A 11 10.04 22.62 -5.30
C PHE A 11 9.12 21.39 -5.26
N VAL A 12 8.98 20.75 -6.43
CA VAL A 12 8.20 19.52 -6.61
C VAL A 12 9.16 18.37 -6.96
N PRO A 13 9.59 17.55 -5.98
CA PRO A 13 10.62 16.54 -6.21
C PRO A 13 10.14 15.41 -7.13
N ILE A 14 8.88 14.96 -6.95
CA ILE A 14 8.27 13.84 -7.68
C ILE A 14 6.92 14.27 -8.30
N SER A 15 5.94 14.62 -7.47
CA SER A 15 4.56 14.94 -7.90
C SER A 15 3.86 15.96 -6.98
N THR A 16 2.77 16.52 -7.48
CA THR A 16 1.87 17.52 -6.85
C THR A 16 0.59 16.89 -6.31
N ASN A 17 0.64 15.63 -5.87
CA ASN A 17 -0.51 14.90 -5.35
C ASN A 17 -0.33 14.34 -3.93
N GLY A 18 0.84 14.53 -3.30
CA GLY A 18 1.14 13.98 -1.98
C GLY A 18 0.23 14.53 -0.88
N GLY A 19 -0.03 15.83 -0.88
CA GLY A 19 -0.95 16.47 0.05
C GLY A 19 -2.41 16.08 -0.19
N VAL A 20 -2.86 15.99 -1.44
CA VAL A 20 -4.21 15.49 -1.75
C VAL A 20 -4.38 14.04 -1.28
N ASN A 21 -3.39 13.18 -1.53
CA ASN A 21 -3.39 11.79 -1.08
C ASN A 21 -3.39 11.70 0.46
N LEU A 22 -2.68 12.61 1.14
CA LEU A 22 -2.71 12.70 2.59
C LEU A 22 -4.12 13.03 3.09
N TRP A 23 -4.80 14.01 2.48
CA TRP A 23 -6.17 14.36 2.85
C TRP A 23 -7.17 13.24 2.60
N ILE A 24 -7.07 12.53 1.48
CA ILE A 24 -7.97 11.39 1.14
C ILE A 24 -8.01 10.37 2.30
N GLY A 25 -6.84 10.03 2.85
CA GLY A 25 -6.74 9.06 3.95
C GLY A 25 -7.01 9.63 5.35
N ASN A 26 -7.08 10.95 5.51
CA ASN A 26 -7.05 11.63 6.81
C ASN A 26 -8.03 12.82 6.85
N ASN A 27 -9.33 12.51 6.82
CA ASN A 27 -10.39 13.50 6.93
C ASN A 27 -11.61 12.94 7.68
N PRO A 28 -12.57 13.78 8.09
CA PRO A 28 -13.74 13.34 8.85
C PRO A 28 -14.67 12.34 8.15
N LYS A 29 -14.49 12.08 6.86
CA LYS A 29 -15.22 11.08 6.06
C LYS A 29 -14.33 9.95 5.54
N ALA A 30 -13.06 9.89 5.97
CA ALA A 30 -12.14 8.84 5.56
C ALA A 30 -12.61 7.47 6.08
N THR A 31 -12.57 6.46 5.21
CA THR A 31 -12.92 5.06 5.50
C THR A 31 -11.71 4.14 5.48
N GLY A 32 -10.53 4.66 5.11
CA GLY A 32 -9.31 3.90 4.89
C GLY A 32 -9.09 3.47 3.43
N ALA A 33 -10.09 3.57 2.57
CA ALA A 33 -9.95 3.34 1.12
C ALA A 33 -9.59 4.63 0.37
N TYR A 34 -9.22 4.49 -0.91
CA TYR A 34 -9.23 5.61 -1.84
C TYR A 34 -10.65 6.18 -2.00
N ASN A 35 -10.81 7.45 -1.66
CA ASN A 35 -12.04 8.20 -1.91
C ASN A 35 -11.66 9.61 -2.35
N TYR A 36 -11.59 9.83 -3.67
CA TYR A 36 -11.21 11.13 -4.18
C TYR A 36 -12.25 12.18 -3.75
N PRO A 37 -11.82 13.36 -3.29
CA PRO A 37 -12.69 14.42 -2.81
C PRO A 37 -13.53 15.07 -3.93
N THR A 38 -14.59 14.40 -4.39
CA THR A 38 -15.50 14.90 -5.44
C THR A 38 -16.76 15.58 -4.89
N SER A 39 -16.97 15.54 -3.58
CA SER A 39 -18.13 16.20 -2.96
C SER A 39 -17.89 17.71 -2.81
N ARG A 40 -18.92 18.53 -3.08
CA ARG A 40 -18.93 19.96 -2.77
C ARG A 40 -18.66 20.28 -1.29
N THR A 41 -18.90 19.31 -0.40
CA THR A 41 -18.58 19.43 1.04
C THR A 41 -17.09 19.24 1.35
N ASN A 42 -16.28 18.86 0.36
CA ASN A 42 -14.85 18.73 0.55
C ASN A 42 -14.16 20.09 0.40
N PRO A 43 -13.30 20.48 1.35
CA PRO A 43 -12.62 21.78 1.29
C PRO A 43 -11.67 21.92 0.09
N LEU A 44 -11.26 20.81 -0.56
CA LEU A 44 -10.42 20.84 -1.76
C LEU A 44 -11.21 20.91 -3.07
N TYR A 45 -12.53 20.81 -3.04
CA TYR A 45 -13.35 20.66 -4.25
C TYR A 45 -13.31 21.90 -5.16
N MET A 46 -13.41 23.09 -4.55
CA MET A 46 -13.40 24.38 -5.27
C MET A 46 -11.99 24.96 -5.44
N THR A 47 -10.94 24.28 -4.95
CA THR A 47 -9.57 24.79 -5.05
C THR A 47 -9.07 24.64 -6.49
N GLU A 48 -8.89 25.77 -7.16
CA GLU A 48 -8.27 25.83 -8.48
C GLU A 48 -6.74 25.68 -8.38
N GLY A 49 -6.14 25.01 -9.37
CA GLY A 49 -4.70 24.75 -9.41
C GLY A 49 -4.27 23.52 -8.62
N GLU A 50 -3.43 22.70 -9.25
CA GLU A 50 -2.92 21.45 -8.66
C GLU A 50 -2.04 21.71 -7.43
N LEU A 51 -1.19 22.75 -7.48
CA LEU A 51 -0.25 23.08 -6.41
C LEU A 51 -0.95 23.55 -5.14
N GLU A 52 -1.95 24.43 -5.27
CA GLU A 52 -2.69 24.94 -4.12
C GLU A 52 -3.55 23.84 -3.48
N ARG A 53 -4.14 22.97 -4.32
CA ARG A 53 -4.86 21.79 -3.85
C ARG A 53 -3.97 20.83 -3.08
N ASP A 54 -2.73 20.63 -3.54
CA ASP A 54 -1.73 19.83 -2.81
C ASP A 54 -1.34 20.49 -1.48
N ARG A 55 -1.09 21.80 -1.48
CA ARG A 55 -0.75 22.57 -0.27
C ARG A 55 -1.84 22.44 0.79
N LEU A 56 -3.10 22.73 0.42
CA LEU A 56 -4.25 22.63 1.31
C LEU A 56 -4.51 21.18 1.76
N GLY A 57 -4.37 20.20 0.86
CA GLY A 57 -4.52 18.79 1.22
C GLY A 57 -3.49 18.36 2.28
N ARG A 58 -2.25 18.83 2.16
CA ARG A 58 -1.20 18.60 3.16
C ARG A 58 -1.55 19.26 4.48
N GLU A 59 -1.98 20.51 4.45
CA GLU A 59 -2.37 21.28 5.64
C GLU A 59 -3.51 20.59 6.40
N PHE A 60 -4.61 20.27 5.72
CA PHE A 60 -5.76 19.61 6.33
C PHE A 60 -5.47 18.17 6.78
N GLY A 61 -4.70 17.42 6.00
CA GLY A 61 -4.31 16.05 6.36
C GLY A 61 -3.48 16.02 7.65
N TRP A 62 -2.50 16.91 7.79
CA TRP A 62 -1.74 17.02 9.04
C TRP A 62 -2.56 17.57 10.20
N TYR A 63 -3.45 18.53 9.93
CA TYR A 63 -4.39 19.02 10.94
C TYR A 63 -5.22 17.87 11.49
N PHE A 64 -5.78 17.02 10.64
CA PHE A 64 -6.53 15.83 11.06
C PHE A 64 -5.66 14.88 11.89
N ILE A 65 -4.47 14.50 11.42
CA ILE A 65 -3.60 13.56 12.15
C ILE A 65 -3.27 14.08 13.56
N ARG A 66 -3.02 15.40 13.70
CA ARG A 66 -2.64 16.00 15.00
C ARG A 66 -3.82 16.08 15.98
N ASN A 67 -5.01 16.42 15.48
CA ASN A 67 -6.19 16.68 16.31
C ASN A 67 -7.08 15.45 16.51
N GLU A 68 -7.05 14.47 15.60
CA GLU A 68 -7.90 13.28 15.58
C GLU A 68 -7.07 11.98 15.67
N ARG A 69 -6.07 11.95 16.56
CA ARG A 69 -5.07 10.86 16.65
C ARG A 69 -5.69 9.47 16.84
N ALA A 70 -6.70 9.35 17.71
CA ALA A 70 -7.38 8.08 17.96
C ALA A 70 -8.03 7.57 16.67
N ARG A 71 -8.71 8.46 15.94
CA ARG A 71 -9.33 8.13 14.66
C ARG A 71 -8.30 7.79 13.60
N PHE A 72 -7.19 8.50 13.53
CA PHE A 72 -6.07 8.17 12.63
C PHE A 72 -5.56 6.74 12.87
N LEU A 73 -5.34 6.36 14.14
CA LEU A 73 -4.92 5.00 14.50
C LEU A 73 -5.99 3.96 14.18
N MET A 74 -7.27 4.25 14.43
CA MET A 74 -8.38 3.36 14.06
C MET A 74 -8.45 3.14 12.55
N LEU A 75 -8.11 4.14 11.74
CA LEU A 75 -8.07 4.04 10.28
C LEU A 75 -6.90 3.19 9.77
N ALA A 76 -5.88 2.90 10.59
CA ALA A 76 -4.77 2.06 10.16
C ALA A 76 -5.24 0.64 9.78
N VAL A 77 -6.20 0.08 10.53
CA VAL A 77 -6.77 -1.25 10.26
C VAL A 77 -7.45 -1.33 8.89
N PRO A 78 -8.46 -0.50 8.56
CA PRO A 78 -9.06 -0.55 7.23
C PRO A 78 -8.07 -0.20 6.13
N LYS A 79 -7.12 0.75 6.33
CA LYS A 79 -6.06 1.03 5.34
C LYS A 79 -5.20 -0.21 5.05
N PHE A 80 -4.86 -0.98 6.09
CA PHE A 80 -4.16 -2.25 5.94
C PHE A 80 -4.99 -3.26 5.15
N VAL A 81 -6.28 -3.42 5.51
CA VAL A 81 -7.20 -4.33 4.82
C VAL A 81 -7.39 -3.94 3.35
N TYR A 82 -7.55 -2.66 3.02
CA TYR A 82 -7.65 -2.22 1.63
C TYR A 82 -6.34 -2.36 0.86
N THR A 83 -5.19 -2.36 1.54
CA THR A 83 -3.88 -2.56 0.92
C THR A 83 -3.61 -4.03 0.62
N TYR A 84 -3.97 -4.94 1.54
CA TYR A 84 -3.58 -6.35 1.43
C TYR A 84 -4.72 -7.33 1.22
N GLY A 85 -5.98 -6.91 1.35
CA GLY A 85 -7.13 -7.82 1.32
C GLY A 85 -7.40 -8.43 -0.05
N SER A 86 -6.92 -7.81 -1.13
CA SER A 86 -7.11 -8.35 -2.47
C SER A 86 -6.04 -7.92 -3.48
N ASP A 87 -5.74 -8.83 -4.40
CA ASP A 87 -4.80 -8.63 -5.52
C ASP A 87 -5.52 -8.57 -6.89
N ILE A 88 -6.85 -8.45 -6.91
CA ILE A 88 -7.62 -8.46 -8.16
C ILE A 88 -7.87 -7.07 -8.74
N SER A 89 -7.19 -6.04 -8.21
CA SER A 89 -7.37 -4.63 -8.61
C SER A 89 -7.15 -4.41 -10.12
N ALA A 90 -6.17 -5.11 -10.70
CA ALA A 90 -5.92 -5.13 -12.14
C ALA A 90 -7.12 -5.65 -12.95
N PHE A 91 -7.87 -6.60 -12.39
CA PHE A 91 -9.08 -7.16 -13.01
C PHE A 91 -10.33 -6.35 -12.72
N GLN A 92 -10.36 -5.44 -11.74
CA GLN A 92 -11.59 -4.73 -11.35
C GLN A 92 -11.79 -3.42 -12.11
N LEU A 93 -10.74 -2.60 -12.30
CA LEU A 93 -10.92 -1.23 -12.81
C LEU A 93 -9.79 -0.69 -13.69
N GLU A 94 -8.57 -1.24 -13.65
CA GLU A 94 -7.38 -0.51 -14.15
C GLU A 94 -6.64 -1.18 -15.32
N GLY A 95 -6.85 -2.47 -15.61
CA GLY A 95 -5.98 -3.24 -16.51
C GLY A 95 -6.55 -3.64 -17.88
N ILE A 96 -7.83 -3.38 -18.18
CA ILE A 96 -8.45 -3.83 -19.42
C ILE A 96 -8.45 -2.66 -20.44
N PRO A 97 -7.75 -2.79 -21.59
CA PRO A 97 -7.83 -1.81 -22.66
C PRO A 97 -9.28 -1.62 -23.10
N ARG A 98 -9.71 -0.36 -23.27
CA ARG A 98 -11.05 -0.05 -23.80
C ARG A 98 -11.24 -0.80 -25.12
N GLY A 99 -12.26 -1.66 -25.20
CA GLY A 99 -12.59 -2.43 -26.40
C GLY A 99 -12.26 -3.93 -26.33
N VAL A 100 -11.58 -4.41 -25.29
CA VAL A 100 -11.40 -5.84 -25.03
C VAL A 100 -12.25 -6.21 -23.82
N GLU A 101 -13.49 -6.66 -24.02
CA GLU A 101 -14.33 -7.15 -22.93
C GLU A 101 -14.20 -8.68 -22.85
N PRO A 102 -13.28 -9.24 -22.03
CA PRO A 102 -13.25 -10.68 -21.81
C PRO A 102 -14.59 -11.14 -21.24
N ALA A 103 -15.03 -12.33 -21.63
CA ALA A 103 -16.24 -12.93 -21.10
C ALA A 103 -16.24 -12.88 -19.56
N VAL A 104 -17.37 -12.49 -18.96
CA VAL A 104 -17.51 -12.30 -17.50
C VAL A 104 -17.03 -13.53 -16.71
N SER A 105 -17.23 -14.73 -17.26
CA SER A 105 -16.76 -16.00 -16.70
C SER A 105 -15.23 -16.11 -16.65
N ALA A 106 -14.54 -15.74 -17.73
CA ALA A 106 -13.08 -15.78 -17.81
C ALA A 106 -12.43 -14.77 -16.86
N ARG A 107 -12.96 -13.54 -16.80
CA ARG A 107 -12.51 -12.50 -15.86
C ARG A 107 -12.69 -12.93 -14.40
N SER A 108 -13.85 -13.49 -14.07
CA SER A 108 -14.15 -14.01 -12.73
C SER A 108 -13.27 -15.20 -12.35
N PHE A 109 -12.96 -16.08 -13.31
CA PHE A 109 -12.03 -17.19 -13.11
C PHE A 109 -10.61 -16.69 -12.85
N ALA A 110 -10.09 -15.80 -13.69
CA ALA A 110 -8.76 -15.22 -13.53
C ALA A 110 -8.60 -14.48 -12.21
N ALA A 111 -9.61 -13.68 -11.81
CA ALA A 111 -9.61 -12.99 -10.53
C ALA A 111 -9.58 -13.97 -9.34
N ARG A 112 -10.38 -15.05 -9.39
CA ARG A 112 -10.35 -16.09 -8.35
C ARG A 112 -9.00 -16.81 -8.30
N LEU A 113 -8.42 -17.13 -9.46
CA LEU A 113 -7.11 -17.77 -9.53
C LEU A 113 -6.01 -16.88 -8.93
N ALA A 114 -5.99 -15.59 -9.30
CA ALA A 114 -5.06 -14.61 -8.74
C ALA A 114 -5.23 -14.46 -7.22
N GLN A 115 -6.47 -14.32 -6.75
CA GLN A 115 -6.76 -14.21 -5.31
C GLN A 115 -6.35 -15.48 -4.55
N SER A 116 -6.59 -16.68 -5.11
CA SER A 116 -6.17 -17.94 -4.50
C SER A 116 -4.65 -18.07 -4.44
N TYR A 117 -3.95 -17.73 -5.52
CA TYR A 117 -2.49 -17.70 -5.54
C TYR A 117 -1.92 -16.73 -4.51
N TYR A 118 -2.48 -15.53 -4.44
CA TYR A 118 -2.11 -14.52 -3.45
C TYR A 118 -2.37 -14.99 -2.01
N ALA A 119 -3.48 -15.69 -1.75
CA ALA A 119 -3.75 -16.29 -0.44
C ALA A 119 -2.71 -17.35 -0.07
N LEU A 120 -2.26 -18.17 -1.01
CA LEU A 120 -1.20 -19.16 -0.79
C LEU A 120 0.14 -18.48 -0.42
N ILE A 121 0.49 -17.37 -1.09
CA ILE A 121 1.67 -16.57 -0.73
C ILE A 121 1.57 -16.08 0.72
N TRP A 122 0.42 -15.56 1.14
CA TRP A 122 0.21 -15.11 2.52
C TRP A 122 0.31 -16.23 3.53
N LEU A 123 -0.29 -17.39 3.26
CA LEU A 123 -0.18 -18.57 4.13
C LEU A 123 1.28 -19.01 4.28
N GLY A 124 2.02 -19.06 3.17
CA GLY A 124 3.45 -19.36 3.18
C GLY A 124 4.26 -18.32 3.95
N PHE A 125 3.96 -17.03 3.79
CA PHE A 125 4.61 -15.94 4.53
C PHE A 125 4.35 -16.02 6.04
N LEU A 126 3.09 -16.21 6.45
CA LEU A 126 2.74 -16.37 7.86
C LEU A 126 3.41 -17.61 8.46
N TRP A 127 3.46 -18.71 7.70
CA TRP A 127 4.20 -19.89 8.10
C TRP A 127 5.71 -19.64 8.22
N ALA A 128 6.30 -18.86 7.31
CA ALA A 128 7.70 -18.44 7.39
C ALA A 128 7.99 -17.64 8.67
N LEU A 129 7.11 -16.70 9.03
CA LEU A 129 7.24 -15.92 10.26
C LEU A 129 7.20 -16.83 11.51
N VAL A 130 6.31 -17.83 11.54
CA VAL A 130 6.23 -18.79 12.65
C VAL A 130 7.47 -19.68 12.69
N LYS A 131 7.85 -20.27 11.56
CA LYS A 131 8.99 -21.21 11.42
C LYS A 131 10.31 -20.54 11.78
N PHE A 132 10.50 -19.28 11.40
CA PHE A 132 11.74 -18.55 11.57
C PHE A 132 11.70 -17.50 12.69
N ARG A 133 10.65 -17.43 13.52
CA ARG A 133 10.49 -16.40 14.57
C ARG A 133 11.74 -16.20 15.43
N ASN A 134 12.38 -17.28 15.87
CA ASN A 134 13.56 -17.22 16.74
C ASN A 134 14.81 -16.76 15.99
N ARG A 135 14.87 -16.95 14.66
CA ARG A 135 15.97 -16.48 13.82
C ARG A 135 15.78 -15.03 13.41
N VAL A 136 14.59 -14.66 12.96
CA VAL A 136 14.25 -13.29 12.52
C VAL A 136 14.54 -12.26 13.62
N PHE A 137 14.22 -12.60 14.88
CA PHE A 137 14.46 -11.72 16.03
C PHE A 137 15.76 -12.03 16.79
N SER A 138 16.64 -12.88 16.25
CA SER A 138 17.93 -13.16 16.86
C SER A 138 18.91 -12.00 16.63
N PRO A 139 19.56 -11.46 17.68
CA PRO A 139 20.58 -10.42 17.53
C PRO A 139 21.91 -10.93 16.94
N SER A 140 22.03 -12.23 16.64
CA SER A 140 23.25 -12.82 16.09
C SER A 140 23.47 -12.43 14.61
N PRO A 141 24.65 -11.85 14.26
CA PRO A 141 24.97 -11.39 12.90
C PRO A 141 24.88 -12.47 11.80
N GLY A 142 24.96 -13.75 12.15
CA GLY A 142 25.07 -14.86 11.19
C GLY A 142 23.77 -15.60 10.86
N GLY A 143 22.70 -15.44 11.65
CA GLY A 143 21.50 -16.31 11.54
C GLY A 143 20.20 -15.62 11.16
N GLY A 144 19.99 -14.38 11.62
CA GLY A 144 18.73 -13.65 11.48
C GLY A 144 18.72 -12.52 10.47
N ALA A 145 19.88 -11.90 10.24
CA ALA A 145 20.01 -10.66 9.49
C ALA A 145 19.43 -10.71 8.06
N PRO A 146 19.61 -11.80 7.26
CA PRO A 146 19.03 -11.85 5.91
C PRO A 146 17.50 -11.89 5.92
N LEU A 147 16.88 -12.64 6.84
CA LEU A 147 15.42 -12.73 6.94
C LEU A 147 14.81 -11.44 7.48
N ALA A 148 15.46 -10.81 8.47
CA ALA A 148 15.07 -9.50 8.97
C ALA A 148 15.15 -8.43 7.88
N ALA A 149 16.20 -8.44 7.05
CA ALA A 149 16.36 -7.51 5.93
C ALA A 149 15.22 -7.61 4.90
N LEU A 150 14.69 -8.82 4.66
CA LEU A 150 13.53 -9.03 3.78
C LEU A 150 12.23 -8.43 4.34
N LEU A 151 12.13 -8.20 5.66
CA LEU A 151 10.97 -7.58 6.29
C LEU A 151 11.06 -6.06 6.36
N VAL A 152 12.26 -5.48 6.36
CA VAL A 152 12.46 -4.02 6.47
C VAL A 152 11.69 -3.28 5.37
N TRP A 153 11.78 -3.76 4.14
CA TRP A 153 11.15 -3.09 3.00
C TRP A 153 9.62 -3.19 3.02
N PRO A 154 9.00 -4.39 3.15
CA PRO A 154 7.56 -4.49 3.32
C PRO A 154 7.04 -3.68 4.49
N VAL A 155 7.62 -3.83 5.68
CA VAL A 155 7.16 -3.12 6.88
C VAL A 155 7.30 -1.60 6.71
N GLY A 156 8.44 -1.13 6.20
CA GLY A 156 8.67 0.29 5.95
C GLY A 156 7.65 0.89 4.98
N LEU A 157 7.38 0.20 3.86
CA LEU A 157 6.37 0.64 2.91
C LEU A 157 4.96 0.58 3.49
N THR A 158 4.60 -0.47 4.24
CA THR A 158 3.31 -0.54 4.94
C THR A 158 3.12 0.69 5.82
N LEU A 159 4.11 1.02 6.65
CA LEU A 159 4.04 2.15 7.57
C LEU A 159 3.86 3.47 6.82
N VAL A 160 4.54 3.65 5.69
CA VAL A 160 4.32 4.81 4.81
C VAL A 160 2.89 4.84 4.28
N TYR A 161 2.37 3.74 3.75
CA TYR A 161 1.01 3.69 3.18
C TYR A 161 -0.09 3.87 4.24
N LEU A 162 0.14 3.45 5.49
CA LEU A 162 -0.79 3.70 6.60
C LEU A 162 -0.96 5.19 6.93
N VAL A 163 0.02 6.03 6.57
CA VAL A 163 -0.12 7.49 6.67
C VAL A 163 -1.11 8.02 5.63
N PHE A 164 -1.21 7.39 4.46
CA PHE A 164 -2.12 7.80 3.37
C PHE A 164 -3.43 7.00 3.40
N PHE A 165 -4.00 6.65 2.26
CA PHE A 165 -5.13 5.71 2.15
C PHE A 165 -4.62 4.32 1.75
N GLY A 166 -5.44 3.28 1.94
CA GLY A 166 -5.17 1.94 1.46
C GLY A 166 -5.73 1.70 0.06
N ALA A 167 -4.98 0.98 -0.77
CA ALA A 167 -5.43 0.50 -2.07
C ALA A 167 -4.68 -0.79 -2.46
N GLY A 168 -5.38 -1.74 -3.08
CA GLY A 168 -4.84 -3.05 -3.47
C GLY A 168 -3.84 -3.01 -4.64
N ARG A 169 -3.19 -1.88 -4.89
CA ARG A 169 -1.99 -1.79 -5.75
C ARG A 169 -0.75 -1.42 -4.96
N PHE A 170 -0.92 -0.94 -3.73
CA PHE A 170 0.18 -0.52 -2.88
C PHE A 170 0.99 -1.69 -2.35
N HIS A 171 0.43 -2.91 -2.32
CA HIS A 171 1.18 -4.10 -1.95
C HIS A 171 2.09 -4.66 -3.04
N LEU A 172 1.91 -4.27 -4.32
CA LEU A 172 2.68 -4.82 -5.45
C LEU A 172 4.21 -4.73 -5.26
N PRO A 173 4.79 -3.62 -4.78
CA PRO A 173 6.24 -3.54 -4.52
C PRO A 173 6.73 -4.46 -3.39
N MET A 174 5.81 -4.98 -2.57
CA MET A 174 6.11 -5.84 -1.42
C MET A 174 5.97 -7.32 -1.75
N VAL A 175 5.15 -7.68 -2.76
CA VAL A 175 4.88 -9.07 -3.16
C VAL A 175 6.15 -9.90 -3.36
N PRO A 176 7.22 -9.43 -4.06
CA PRO A 176 8.43 -10.24 -4.24
C PRO A 176 9.11 -10.65 -2.92
N PHE A 177 9.10 -9.77 -1.92
CA PHE A 177 9.70 -10.02 -0.62
C PHE A 177 8.86 -11.01 0.21
N ILE A 178 7.54 -10.83 0.17
CA ILE A 178 6.58 -11.75 0.82
C ILE A 178 6.69 -13.14 0.20
N ALA A 179 6.75 -13.23 -1.13
CA ALA A 179 6.90 -14.48 -1.87
C ALA A 179 8.26 -15.15 -1.60
N ALA A 180 9.35 -14.38 -1.52
CA ALA A 180 10.67 -14.92 -1.18
C ALA A 180 10.69 -15.56 0.22
N LEU A 181 10.08 -14.90 1.21
CA LEU A 181 9.93 -15.46 2.57
C LEU A 181 9.04 -16.70 2.58
N ALA A 182 7.93 -16.68 1.85
CA ALA A 182 7.05 -17.84 1.70
C ALA A 182 7.79 -19.05 1.10
N GLY A 183 8.58 -18.84 0.04
CA GLY A 183 9.40 -19.87 -0.60
C GLY A 183 10.50 -20.42 0.32
N ALA A 184 11.15 -19.55 1.10
CA ALA A 184 12.17 -19.95 2.07
C ALA A 184 11.61 -20.89 3.16
N ALA A 185 10.32 -20.78 3.49
CA ALA A 185 9.70 -21.72 4.41
C ALA A 185 9.47 -23.09 3.77
N ALA A 186 9.10 -23.13 2.48
CA ALA A 186 8.85 -24.37 1.74
C ALA A 186 10.11 -25.24 1.55
N VAL A 187 11.26 -24.60 1.36
CA VAL A 187 12.56 -25.28 1.29
C VAL A 187 13.08 -25.43 2.73
N GLY A 188 12.98 -26.63 3.31
CA GLY A 188 13.52 -26.93 4.64
C GLY A 188 15.02 -26.57 4.77
N PRO A 189 15.56 -26.46 6.00
CA PRO A 189 17.01 -26.37 6.15
C PRO A 189 17.65 -27.54 5.41
N LYS A 190 18.55 -27.26 4.47
CA LYS A 190 19.41 -28.32 3.94
C LYS A 190 20.22 -28.84 5.11
N GLU A 191 19.96 -30.06 5.55
CA GLU A 191 20.87 -30.76 6.43
C GLU A 191 22.17 -30.91 5.64
N SER A 192 23.21 -30.22 6.09
CA SER A 192 24.57 -30.44 5.62
C SER A 192 24.99 -31.83 6.11
N PHE A 193 25.10 -32.77 5.18
CA PHE A 193 25.77 -34.06 5.38
C PHE A 193 27.23 -33.86 5.78
#